data_AF-A0A0S1XCD5-F1
#
_entry.id   AF-A0A0S1XCD5-F1
#
_cell.length_a   1.000
_cell.length_b   1.000
_cell.length_c   1.000
_cell.angle_alpha   90.00
_cell.angle_beta   90.00
_cell.angle_gamma   90.00
#
_symmetry.space_group_name_H-M   'P 1'
#
loop_
_entity.id
_entity.type
_entity.pdbx_description
1 polymer ?
#
loop_
_entity_poly.entity_id
_entity_poly.type
_entity_poly.pdbx_seq_one_letter_code
_entity_poly.pdbx_strand_id
1 'polypeptide(L)' 'MANIRAWLLKKGKRRYNMIKNYEYYLPLIKKACEEVLGKCEVYVFGSVVEGKFTAGSDVDILIKAEKIPKNVKRKSFHYC' A
#
# COMPACT_ATOMS: atom_id res chain seq x y z
N MET A 1 -30.91 6.06 11.82
CA MET A 1 -29.58 6.46 12.34
C MET A 1 -28.69 5.31 12.82
N ALA A 2 -29.21 4.20 13.37
CA ALA A 2 -28.40 3.05 13.82
C ALA A 2 -27.57 2.36 12.71
N ASN A 3 -28.10 2.28 11.48
CA ASN A 3 -27.45 1.59 10.36
C ASN A 3 -26.15 2.24 9.86
N ILE A 4 -26.03 3.56 9.92
CA ILE A 4 -24.84 4.28 9.45
C ILE A 4 -23.66 4.08 10.40
N ARG A 5 -23.88 4.16 11.72
CA ARG A 5 -22.82 3.92 12.72
C ARG A 5 -22.28 2.50 12.63
N ALA A 6 -23.17 1.51 12.56
CA ALA A 6 -22.77 0.11 12.41
C ALA A 6 -21.98 -0.12 11.11
N TRP A 7 -22.39 0.50 10.00
CA TRP A 7 -21.68 0.43 8.73
C TRP A 7 -20.29 1.06 8.79
N LEU A 8 -20.15 2.25 9.40
CA LEU A 8 -18.86 2.93 9.56
C LEU A 8 -17.88 2.09 10.38
N LEU A 9 -18.33 1.51 11.50
CA LEU A 9 -17.51 0.62 12.32
C LEU A 9 -17.07 -0.64 11.55
N LYS A 10 -18.00 -1.25 10.81
CA LYS A 10 -17.69 -2.43 9.98
C LYS A 10 -16.69 -2.10 8.88
N LYS A 11 -16.82 -0.94 8.25
CA LYS A 11 -15.88 -0.46 7.22
C LYS A 11 -14.50 -0.19 7.80
N GLY A 12 -14.42 0.48 8.95
CA GLY A 12 -13.17 0.72 9.66
C GLY A 12 -12.47 -0.57 10.05
N LYS A 13 -13.20 -1.53 10.64
CA LYS A 13 -12.65 -2.85 11.00
C LYS A 13 -12.10 -3.61 9.79
N ARG A 14 -12.80 -3.57 8.65
CA ARG A 14 -12.34 -4.18 7.40
C ARG A 14 -11.04 -3.55 6.90
N ARG A 15 -10.96 -2.21 6.86
CA ARG A 15 -9.73 -1.49 6.47
C ARG A 15 -8.57 -1.83 7.40
N TYR A 16 -8.79 -1.77 8.71
CA TYR A 16 -7.78 -2.12 9.69
C TYR A 16 -7.23 -3.53 9.50
N ASN A 17 -8.10 -4.52 9.29
CA ASN A 17 -7.67 -5.89 9.05
C ASN A 17 -6.88 -6.05 7.75
N MET A 18 -7.24 -5.30 6.70
CA MET A 18 -6.50 -5.30 5.44
C MET A 18 -5.09 -4.73 5.63
N ILE A 19 -4.97 -3.59 6.33
CA ILE A 19 -3.67 -2.96 6.64
C ILE A 19 -2.85 -3.86 7.56
N LYS A 20 -3.47 -4.47 8.58
CA LYS A 20 -2.79 -5.39 9.50
C LYS A 20 -2.20 -6.61 8.76
N ASN A 21 -2.90 -7.09 7.72
CA ASN A 21 -2.46 -8.23 6.92
C ASN A 21 -1.79 -7.79 5.61
N TYR A 22 -1.17 -6.60 5.57
CA TYR A 22 -0.55 -6.05 4.36
C TYR A 22 0.50 -7.00 3.75
N GLU A 23 1.21 -7.76 4.58
CA GLU A 23 2.24 -8.73 4.17
C GLU A 23 1.71 -9.77 3.17
N TYR A 24 0.43 -10.16 3.29
CA TYR A 24 -0.21 -11.07 2.34
C TYR A 24 -0.25 -10.50 0.92
N TYR A 25 -0.34 -9.17 0.79
CA TYR A 25 -0.41 -8.49 -0.50
C TYR A 25 0.96 -8.21 -1.11
N LEU A 26 2.05 -8.21 -0.32
CA LEU A 26 3.38 -7.88 -0.82
C LEU A 26 3.88 -8.80 -1.95
N PRO A 27 3.71 -10.13 -1.89
CA PRO A 27 4.08 -11.01 -3.00
C PRO A 27 3.27 -10.74 -4.27
N LEU A 28 1.98 -10.42 -4.12
CA LEU A 28 1.10 -10.10 -5.24
C LEU A 28 1.51 -8.79 -5.90
N ILE A 29 1.83 -7.77 -5.09
CA ILE A 29 2.31 -6.47 -5.56
C ILE A 29 3.66 -6.65 -6.27
N LYS A 30 4.60 -7.38 -5.65
CA LYS A 30 5.90 -7.67 -6.27
C LYS A 30 5.75 -8.34 -7.63
N LYS A 31 4.90 -9.37 -7.73
CA LYS A 31 4.64 -10.06 -8.99
C LYS A 31 4.07 -9.10 -10.05
N ALA A 32 3.07 -8.30 -9.70
CA ALA A 32 2.50 -7.31 -10.61
C ALA A 32 3.53 -6.25 -11.05
N CYS A 33 4.40 -5.80 -10.14
CA CYS A 33 5.49 -4.90 -10.47
C CYS A 33 6.50 -5.55 -11.41
N GLU A 34 6.84 -6.83 -11.19
CA GLU A 34 7.77 -7.57 -12.06
C GLU A 34 7.21 -7.77 -13.48
N GLU A 35 5.91 -8.00 -13.62
CA GLU A 35 5.23 -8.10 -14.92
C GLU A 35 5.25 -6.77 -15.71
N VAL A 36 5.20 -5.63 -15.01
CA VAL A 36 5.13 -4.30 -15.65
C VAL A 36 6.50 -3.64 -15.82
N LEU A 37 7.39 -3.79 -14.85
CA LEU A 37 8.67 -3.07 -14.75
C LEU A 37 9.89 -3.98 -14.98
N GLY A 38 9.68 -5.30 -15.08
CA GLY A 38 10.76 -6.28 -15.01
C GLY A 38 11.31 -6.43 -13.59
N LYS A 39 12.53 -6.95 -13.44
CA LYS A 39 13.15 -7.18 -12.12
C LYS A 39 13.06 -5.94 -11.23
N CYS A 40 12.44 -6.08 -10.07
CA CYS A 40 12.23 -4.98 -9.13
C CYS A 40 12.35 -5.43 -7.66
N GLU A 41 12.59 -4.45 -6.79
CA GLU A 41 12.62 -4.60 -5.34
C GLU A 41 11.45 -3.82 -4.75
N VAL A 42 10.75 -4.41 -3.78
CA VAL A 42 9.59 -3.80 -3.12
C VAL A 42 9.91 -3.64 -1.64
N TYR A 43 9.76 -2.43 -1.14
CA TYR A 43 10.00 -2.06 0.25
C TYR A 43 8.72 -1.48 0.85
N VAL A 44 8.46 -1.82 2.10
CA VAL A 44 7.38 -1.22 2.89
C VAL A 44 8.00 -0.25 3.87
N PHE A 45 7.39 0.93 4.01
CA PHE A 45 7.85 1.95 4.95
C PHE A 45 6.64 2.66 5.59
N GLY A 46 6.91 3.69 6.37
CA GLY A 46 5.87 4.51 7.00
C GLY A 46 5.24 3.87 8.23
N SER A 47 4.04 4.36 8.57
CA SER A 47 3.39 4.08 9.86
C SER A 47 3.12 2.60 10.16
N VAL A 48 3.04 1.77 9.12
CA VAL A 48 2.84 0.32 9.23
C VAL A 48 4.08 -0.36 9.81
N VAL A 49 5.27 0.04 9.38
CA VAL A 49 6.54 -0.51 9.89
C VAL A 49 6.83 -0.03 11.31
N GLU A 50 6.45 1.22 11.63
CA GLU A 50 6.56 1.76 12.99
C GLU A 50 5.52 1.21 13.99
N GLY A 51 4.55 0.43 13.52
CA GLY A 51 3.45 -0.11 14.35
C GLY A 51 2.45 0.94 14.82
N LYS A 52 2.47 2.16 14.26
CA LYS A 52 1.60 3.29 14.65
C LYS A 52 0.40 3.50 13.72
N PHE A 53 0.05 2.49 12.91
CA PHE A 53 -1.02 2.60 11.93
C PHE A 53 -2.42 2.50 12.57
N THR A 54 -3.40 3.18 11.98
CA THR A 54 -4.81 3.15 12.37
C THR A 54 -5.68 2.61 11.22
N ALA A 55 -6.98 2.44 11.44
CA ALA A 55 -7.92 2.06 10.36
C ALA A 55 -7.99 3.08 9.21
N GLY A 56 -7.50 4.30 9.45
CA GLY A 56 -7.38 5.37 8.45
C GLY A 56 -6.01 5.46 7.79
N SER A 57 -5.01 4.69 8.25
CA SER A 57 -3.68 4.69 7.66
C SER A 57 -3.67 4.02 6.28
N ASP A 58 -2.66 4.33 5.49
CA ASP A 58 -2.34 3.67 4.24
C ASP A 58 -1.04 2.84 4.38
N VAL A 59 -0.80 1.94 3.44
CA VAL A 59 0.43 1.14 3.38
C VAL A 59 1.36 1.80 2.36
N ASP A 60 2.44 2.40 2.83
CA ASP A 60 3.41 3.07 1.98
C ASP A 60 4.39 2.05 1.39
N ILE A 61 4.44 1.99 0.06
CA ILE A 61 5.24 1.01 -0.70
C ILE A 61 6.18 1.75 -1.66
N LEU A 62 7.47 1.43 -1.56
CA LEU A 62 8.50 1.91 -2.47
C LEU A 62 8.89 0.76 -3.41
N ILE A 63 8.86 1.03 -4.71
CA ILE A 63 9.27 0.07 -5.74
C ILE A 63 10.52 0.62 -6.40
N LYS A 64 11.61 -0.14 -6.36
CA LYS A 64 12.86 0.16 -7.04
C LYS A 64 12.99 -0.76 -8.25
N ALA A 65 13.08 -0.18 -9.44
CA ALA A 65 13.21 -0.91 -10.71
C ALA A 65 14.23 -0.21 -11.62
N GLU A 66 14.93 -0.98 -12.45
CA GLU A 66 15.95 -0.46 -13.36
C GLU A 66 15.35 0.28 -14.56
N LYS A 67 14.17 -0.16 -15.04
CA LYS A 67 13.51 0.39 -16.22
C LYS A 67 12.12 0.87 -15.86
N ILE A 68 11.94 2.19 -15.83
CA ILE A 68 10.63 2.82 -15.63
C ILE A 68 10.04 3.12 -17.02
N PRO A 69 8.79 2.68 -17.32
CA PRO A 69 8.12 3.01 -18.56
C PRO A 69 8.10 4.53 -18.82
N LYS A 70 8.33 4.94 -20.07
CA LYS A 70 8.40 6.38 -20.43
C LYS A 70 7.08 7.14 -20.20
N ASN A 71 5.95 6.44 -20.11
CA ASN A 71 4.60 7.01 -20.03
C ASN A 71 4.00 7.02 -18.62
N VAL A 72 4.81 7.01 -17.56
CA VAL A 72 4.29 7.22 -16.19
C VAL A 72 3.87 8.68 -16.02
N LYS A 73 2.55 8.94 -16.00
CA LYS A 73 2.00 10.29 -15.79
C LYS A 73 2.12 10.69 -14.31
N ARG A 74 2.74 11.86 -14.06
CA ARG A 74 3.20 12.42 -12.77
C ARG A 74 4.23 11.58 -12.04
N LYS A 75 5.49 12.04 -12.10
CA LYS A 75 6.55 11.66 -11.17
C LYS A 75 6.62 12.70 -10.05
N SER A 76 6.01 12.44 -8.92
CA SER A 76 6.35 13.15 -7.67
C SER A 76 7.41 12.32 -6.96
N PHE A 77 8.68 12.49 -7.35
CA PHE A 77 9.80 12.07 -6.51
C PHE A 77 9.84 13.07 -5.35
N HIS A 78 9.37 12.66 -4.17
CA HIS A 78 9.67 13.36 -2.94
C HIS A 78 10.97 12.76 -2.41
N TYR A 79 12.10 13.32 -2.82
CA TYR A 79 13.31 13.18 -2.02
C TYR A 79 13.12 14.13 -0.84
N CYS A 80 12.87 13.57 0.34
CA CYS A 80 13.00 14.29 1.59
C CYS A 80 14.40 14.04 2.14
#